data_AF-A0A7C7J921-F1
#
_entry.id   AF-A0A7C7J921-F1
#
_cell.length_a   1.000
_cell.length_b   1.000
_cell.length_c   1.000
_cell.angle_alpha   90.00
_cell.angle_beta   90.00
_cell.angle_gamma   90.00
#
_symmetry.space_group_name_H-M   'P 1'
#
loop_
_entity.id
_entity.type
_entity.pdbx_description
1 polymer ?
#
loop_
_entity_poly.entity_id
_entity_poly.type
_entity_poly.pdbx_seq_one_letter_code
_entity_poly.pdbx_strand_id
1 'polypeptide(L)'
;MKTIENVLYWTADAYLHVHDYDQALATLDELLEYPKSDMADDALVKKGLLYKELGNMDLAMNSFKKVVVGHPDSEYSRLAALEIKRGELALQ
;
A
#
# COMPACT_ATOMS: atom_id res chain seq x y z
N MET A 1 5.54 22.17 -3.48
CA MET A 1 4.16 22.23 -2.95
C MET A 1 3.58 20.83 -3.13
N LYS A 2 3.39 20.09 -2.03
CA LYS A 2 3.02 18.65 -1.96
C LYS A 2 1.52 18.40 -2.22
N THR A 3 0.88 19.23 -3.05
CA THR A 3 -0.60 19.33 -3.04
C THR A 3 -1.26 18.17 -3.75
N ILE A 4 -0.70 17.72 -4.88
CA ILE A 4 -1.28 16.62 -5.67
C ILE A 4 -1.16 15.31 -4.89
N GLU A 5 0.02 15.01 -4.33
CA GLU A 5 0.26 13.81 -3.53
C GLU A 5 -0.70 13.73 -2.33
N ASN A 6 -0.87 14.84 -1.60
CA ASN A 6 -1.83 14.91 -0.50
C ASN A 6 -3.28 14.68 -0.97
N VAL A 7 -3.67 15.27 -2.11
CA VAL A 7 -5.02 15.11 -2.66
C VAL A 7 -5.24 13.65 -3.07
N LEU A 8 -4.30 13.03 -3.76
CA LEU A 8 -4.37 11.61 -4.15
C LEU A 8 -4.46 10.72 -2.91
N TYR A 9 -3.64 10.97 -1.89
CA TYR A 9 -3.68 10.23 -0.63
C TYR A 9 -5.06 10.26 0.02
N TRP A 10 -5.60 11.46 0.26
CA TRP A 10 -6.92 11.60 0.90
C TRP A 10 -8.06 11.10 0.01
N THR A 11 -7.91 11.16 -1.31
CA THR A 11 -8.88 10.61 -2.25
C THR A 11 -8.90 9.09 -2.19
N ALA A 12 -7.73 8.44 -2.19
CA ALA A 12 -7.61 7.01 -2.02
C ALA A 12 -8.19 6.54 -0.69
N ASP A 13 -7.91 7.27 0.39
CA ASP A 13 -8.44 6.98 1.72
C ASP A 13 -9.97 7.11 1.78
N ALA A 14 -10.54 8.13 1.13
CA ALA A 14 -11.98 8.28 0.99
C ALA A 14 -12.61 7.11 0.22
N TYR A 15 -11.98 6.65 -0.88
CA TYR A 15 -12.44 5.48 -1.62
C TYR A 15 -12.38 4.19 -0.80
N LEU A 16 -11.32 3.99 0.00
CA LEU A 16 -11.23 2.87 0.95
C LEU A 16 -12.39 2.89 1.95
N HIS A 17 -12.73 4.08 2.47
CA HIS A 17 -13.82 4.25 3.45
C HIS A 17 -15.21 3.94 2.90
N VAL A 18 -15.44 4.16 1.60
CA VAL A 18 -16.71 3.81 0.93
C VAL A 18 -16.66 2.45 0.24
N HIS A 19 -15.59 1.66 0.46
CA HIS A 19 -15.36 0.35 -0.13
C HIS A 19 -15.32 0.35 -1.67
N ASP A 20 -14.99 1.48 -2.29
CA ASP A 20 -14.71 1.57 -3.73
C ASP A 20 -13.25 1.18 -3.99
N TYR A 21 -13.00 -0.13 -3.91
CA TYR A 21 -11.65 -0.68 -3.93
C TYR A 21 -10.93 -0.47 -5.27
N ASP A 22 -11.67 -0.47 -6.39
CA ASP A 22 -11.10 -0.25 -7.71
C ASP A 22 -10.55 1.19 -7.83
N GLN A 23 -11.33 2.18 -7.41
CA GLN A 23 -10.88 3.57 -7.40
C GLN A 23 -9.77 3.81 -6.36
N ALA A 24 -9.85 3.16 -5.20
CA ALA A 24 -8.79 3.24 -4.20
C ALA A 24 -7.45 2.74 -4.76
N LEU A 25 -7.43 1.56 -5.40
CA LEU A 25 -6.22 1.01 -6.02
C LEU A 25 -5.66 1.92 -7.12
N ALA A 26 -6.52 2.41 -8.01
CA ALA A 26 -6.10 3.31 -9.08
C ALA A 26 -5.48 4.60 -8.55
N THR A 27 -6.10 5.19 -7.51
CA THR A 27 -5.60 6.43 -6.89
C THR A 27 -4.29 6.20 -6.12
N LEU A 28 -4.16 5.08 -5.42
CA LEU A 28 -2.90 4.67 -4.79
C LEU A 28 -1.80 4.48 -5.84
N ASP A 29 -2.11 3.88 -6.98
CA ASP A 29 -1.14 3.73 -8.06
C ASP A 29 -0.67 5.06 -8.64
N GLU A 30 -1.59 6.01 -8.84
CA GLU A 30 -1.22 7.37 -9.26
C GLU A 30 -0.33 8.07 -8.24
N LEU A 31 -0.60 7.91 -6.93
CA LEU A 31 0.27 8.44 -5.87
C LEU A 31 1.67 7.81 -5.90
N LEU A 32 1.78 6.53 -6.25
CA LEU A 32 3.05 5.80 -6.28
C LEU A 32 3.92 6.14 -7.50
N GLU A 33 3.39 6.86 -8.49
CA GLU A 33 4.20 7.49 -9.55
C GLU A 33 5.07 8.65 -9.01
N TYR A 34 4.85 9.06 -7.75
CA TYR A 34 5.68 10.03 -7.01
C TYR A 34 6.55 9.31 -5.96
N PRO A 35 7.65 8.63 -6.35
CA PRO A 35 8.43 7.77 -5.45
C PRO A 35 9.16 8.52 -4.32
N LYS A 36 9.23 9.85 -4.38
CA LYS A 36 9.80 10.71 -3.32
C LYS A 36 8.74 11.28 -2.38
N SER A 37 7.48 10.87 -2.54
CA SER A 37 6.40 11.31 -1.67
C SER A 37 6.63 10.80 -0.25
N ASP A 38 6.37 11.66 0.73
CA ASP A 38 6.33 11.25 2.14
C ASP A 38 5.17 10.29 2.45
N MET A 39 4.27 10.07 1.49
CA MET A 39 3.09 9.21 1.60
C MET A 39 3.25 7.89 0.85
N ALA A 40 4.37 7.68 0.16
CA ALA A 40 4.57 6.52 -0.70
C ALA A 40 4.60 5.20 0.10
N ASP A 41 5.18 5.20 1.29
CA ASP A 41 5.26 4.02 2.16
C ASP A 41 3.88 3.62 2.71
N ASP A 42 3.08 4.58 3.18
CA ASP A 42 1.70 4.35 3.62
C ASP A 42 0.83 3.90 2.43
N ALA A 43 0.96 4.55 1.27
CA ALA A 43 0.23 4.15 0.06
C ALA A 43 0.52 2.69 -0.34
N LEU A 44 1.79 2.26 -0.29
CA LEU A 44 2.15 0.86 -0.53
C LEU A 44 1.54 -0.10 0.50
N VAL A 45 1.51 0.27 1.78
CA VAL A 45 0.92 -0.56 2.84
C VAL A 45 -0.59 -0.66 2.70
N LYS A 46 -1.29 0.46 2.47
CA LYS A 46 -2.73 0.47 2.17
C LYS A 46 -3.02 -0.41 0.95
N LYS A 47 -2.20 -0.33 -0.10
CA LYS A 47 -2.33 -1.19 -1.29
C LYS A 47 -2.16 -2.67 -0.95
N GLY A 48 -1.16 -3.01 -0.15
CA GLY A 48 -0.91 -4.39 0.30
C GLY A 48 -2.04 -4.95 1.14
N LEU A 49 -2.55 -4.18 2.09
CA LEU A 49 -3.68 -4.54 2.94
C LEU A 49 -4.96 -4.73 2.12
N LEU A 50 -5.22 -3.84 1.17
CA LEU A 50 -6.40 -3.95 0.30
C LEU A 50 -6.31 -5.19 -0.59
N TYR A 51 -5.18 -5.47 -1.23
CA TYR A 51 -5.03 -6.71 -2.01
C TYR A 51 -5.23 -7.96 -1.16
N LYS A 52 -4.76 -7.93 0.10
CA LYS A 52 -4.96 -9.03 1.05
C LYS A 52 -6.45 -9.22 1.35
N GLU A 53 -7.19 -8.13 1.59
CA GLU A 53 -8.64 -8.15 1.83
C GLU A 53 -9.40 -8.73 0.63
N LEU A 54 -8.97 -8.41 -0.59
CA LEU A 54 -9.50 -8.94 -1.84
C LEU A 54 -9.05 -10.39 -2.14
N GLY A 55 -8.26 -11.02 -1.26
CA GLY A 55 -7.75 -12.38 -1.45
C GLY A 55 -6.58 -12.50 -2.45
N ASN A 56 -6.10 -11.39 -2.99
CA ASN A 56 -5.00 -11.33 -3.96
C ASN A 56 -3.63 -11.34 -3.25
N MET A 57 -3.29 -12.46 -2.60
CA MET A 57 -2.11 -12.56 -1.73
C MET A 57 -0.79 -12.27 -2.44
N ASP A 58 -0.63 -12.66 -3.71
CA ASP A 58 0.60 -12.38 -4.48
C ASP A 58 0.83 -10.87 -4.65
N LEU A 59 -0.23 -10.13 -4.97
CA LEU A 59 -0.18 -8.67 -5.12
C LEU A 59 0.03 -7.99 -3.76
N ALA A 60 -0.60 -8.51 -2.70
CA ALA A 60 -0.38 -8.02 -1.35
C ALA A 60 1.09 -8.14 -0.92
N MET A 61 1.68 -9.33 -1.10
CA MET A 61 3.09 -9.59 -0.79
C MET A 61 4.02 -8.71 -1.60
N ASN A 62 3.74 -8.47 -2.88
CA ASN A 62 4.54 -7.56 -3.71
C ASN A 62 4.54 -6.14 -3.14
N SER A 63 3.37 -5.61 -2.77
CA SER A 63 3.26 -4.27 -2.17
C SER A 63 4.01 -4.17 -0.84
N PHE A 64 3.87 -5.16 0.05
CA PHE A 64 4.62 -5.18 1.32
C PHE A 64 6.14 -5.28 1.10
N LYS A 65 6.61 -6.07 0.12
CA LYS A 65 8.04 -6.15 -0.21
C LYS A 65 8.60 -4.80 -0.65
N LYS A 66 7.83 -4.03 -1.42
CA LYS A 66 8.24 -2.67 -1.82
C LYS A 66 8.41 -1.74 -0.61
N VAL A 67 7.63 -1.90 0.45
CA VAL A 67 7.77 -1.12 1.69
C VAL A 67 9.09 -1.46 2.38
N VAL A 68 9.34 -2.75 2.61
CA VAL A 68 10.56 -3.21 3.32
C VAL A 68 11.83 -2.86 2.55
N VAL A 69 11.80 -2.93 1.22
CA VAL A 69 12.98 -2.65 0.36
C VAL A 69 13.16 -1.16 0.09
N GLY A 70 12.08 -0.44 -0.22
CA GLY A 70 12.12 0.97 -0.63
C GLY A 70 12.05 1.95 0.53
N HIS A 71 11.46 1.56 1.66
CA HIS A 71 11.19 2.42 2.81
C HIS A 71 11.58 1.71 4.14
N PRO A 72 12.83 1.23 4.30
CA PRO A 72 13.23 0.42 5.44
C PRO A 72 13.07 1.12 6.81
N ASP A 73 13.15 2.45 6.84
CA ASP A 73 12.99 3.25 8.07
C ASP A 73 11.53 3.65 8.35
N SER A 74 10.59 3.29 7.47
CA SER A 74 9.16 3.54 7.66
C SER A 74 8.63 2.81 8.89
N GLU A 75 7.71 3.43 9.62
CA GLU A 75 6.98 2.78 10.71
C GLU A 75 6.22 1.53 10.25
N TYR A 76 5.86 1.48 8.96
CA TYR A 76 5.16 0.35 8.36
C TYR A 76 6.07 -0.82 7.97
N SER A 77 7.39 -0.65 7.96
CA SER A 77 8.31 -1.73 7.56
C SER A 77 8.18 -2.98 8.43
N ARG A 78 7.92 -2.81 9.74
CA ARG A 78 7.68 -3.94 10.65
C ARG A 78 6.37 -4.66 10.33
N LEU A 79 5.30 -3.92 10.04
CA LEU A 79 4.02 -4.49 9.66
C LEU A 79 4.14 -5.26 8.34
N ALA A 80 4.74 -4.64 7.32
CA ALA A 80 4.95 -5.25 6.02
C ALA A 80 5.75 -6.55 6.12
N ALA A 81 6.84 -6.57 6.89
CA ALA A 81 7.63 -7.77 7.13
C ALA A 81 6.83 -8.89 7.83
N LEU A 82 5.94 -8.54 8.76
CA LEU A 82 5.07 -9.51 9.42
C LEU A 82 4.05 -10.11 8.44
N GLU A 83 3.43 -9.28 7.60
CA GLU A 83 2.45 -9.72 6.62
C GLU A 83 3.08 -10.59 5.53
N ILE A 84 4.31 -10.31 5.11
CA ILE A 84 5.07 -11.19 4.20
C ILE A 84 5.24 -12.58 4.82
N LYS A 85 5.71 -12.67 6.07
CA LYS A 85 5.90 -13.95 6.76
C LYS A 85 4.58 -14.73 6.89
N ARG A 86 3.48 -14.05 7.17
CA ARG A 86 2.14 -14.67 7.25
C ARG A 86 1.70 -15.21 5.90
N GLY A 87 1.91 -14.45 4.82
CA GLY A 87 1.60 -14.89 3.46
C GLY A 87 2.41 -16.11 3.05
N GLU A 88 3.71 -16.13 3.35
CA GLU A 88 4.59 -17.28 3.06
C GLU A 88 4.16 -18.57 3.78
N LEU A 89 3.70 -18.45 5.04
CA LEU A 89 3.21 -19.58 5.82
C LEU A 89 1.85 -20.10 5.32
N ALA A 90 0.99 -19.23 4.78
CA ALA A 90 -0.32 -19.61 4.26
C ALA A 90 -0.25 -20.35 2.91
N LEU A 91 0.89 -20.28 2.22
CA LEU A 91 1.14 -20.94 0.93
C LEU A 91 1.81 -22.32 1.08
N GLN A 92 2.06 -22.78 2.32
CA GLN A 92 2.61 -24.10 2.66
C GLN A 92 1.48 -25.06 3.04
#